data_AF-A0A7J5ETM3-F1
#
_entry.id   AF-A0A7J5ETM3-F1
#
_cell.length_a   1.000
_cell.length_b   1.000
_cell.length_c   1.000
_cell.angle_alpha   90.00
_cell.angle_beta   90.00
_cell.angle_gamma   90.00
#
_symmetry.space_group_name_H-M   'P 1'
#
loop_
_entity.id
_entity.type
_entity.pdbx_description
1 polymer ?
#
loop_
_entity_poly.entity_id
_entity_poly.type
_entity_poly.pdbx_seq_one_letter_code
_entity_poly.pdbx_strand_id
1 'polypeptide(L)'
;MRNRDREAEATTFLSPIMDELTRSLAPGPRGVPRVGLAVRTRLLDAPASVVPWLVRFLEAAPARGIARRENVAHAVQVLGALGARSALTALFDVAVKLAEDPEANPERGSPVFGALGQAFEEFGEAIVAPLVPYLARNPGNVGRLLVLAGNAGVADDRLLMLFVEALDGFPCDAASALLLLGDTRAITPLRLRLAALPGKGIDDGWCRAILSVTHAIEVLGGELDARDERRVETALETHRALYAARAAAANARDRAITRCGESQRGSERR
;
A
#
# COMPACT_ATOMS: atom_id res chain seq x y z
N MET A 1 36.61 4.03 -14.82
CA MET A 1 36.09 4.14 -13.44
C MET A 1 35.76 2.75 -12.93
N ARG A 2 36.37 2.29 -11.84
CA ARG A 2 36.14 0.93 -11.31
C ARG A 2 34.79 0.88 -10.59
N ASN A 3 34.17 -0.30 -10.47
CA ASN A 3 32.84 -0.46 -9.86
C ASN A 3 32.77 0.13 -8.42
N ARG A 4 33.86 0.01 -7.65
CA ARG A 4 33.99 0.60 -6.30
C ARG A 4 33.92 2.14 -6.31
N ASP A 5 34.49 2.79 -7.32
CA ASP A 5 34.50 4.25 -7.41
C ASP A 5 33.08 4.78 -7.65
N ARG A 6 32.29 4.07 -8.47
CA ARG A 6 30.88 4.39 -8.73
C ARG A 6 29.98 4.17 -7.52
N GLU A 7 30.26 3.14 -6.71
CA GLU A 7 29.54 2.89 -5.46
C GLU A 7 29.84 3.96 -4.41
N ALA A 8 31.11 4.38 -4.28
CA ALA A 8 31.49 5.47 -3.40
C ALA A 8 30.83 6.78 -3.83
N GLU A 9 30.85 7.12 -5.12
CA GLU A 9 30.20 8.31 -5.66
C GLU A 9 28.69 8.33 -5.36
N ALA A 10 27.98 7.24 -5.65
CA ALA A 10 26.54 7.16 -5.40
C ALA A 10 26.20 7.26 -3.89
N THR A 11 26.95 6.56 -3.03
CA THR A 11 26.68 6.59 -1.58
C THR A 11 27.03 7.94 -0.95
N THR A 12 28.13 8.57 -1.36
CA THR A 12 28.48 9.94 -0.93
C THR A 12 27.43 10.95 -1.33
N PHE A 13 26.90 10.86 -2.56
CA PHE A 13 25.82 11.75 -3.02
C PHE A 13 24.51 11.52 -2.25
N LEU A 14 24.13 10.26 -2.02
CA LEU A 14 22.85 9.91 -1.41
C LEU A 14 22.79 10.10 0.11
N SER A 15 23.92 9.93 0.83
CA SER A 15 23.94 10.02 2.30
C SER A 15 23.23 11.26 2.86
N PRO A 16 23.56 12.50 2.45
CA PRO A 16 22.89 13.69 2.98
C PRO A 16 21.41 13.78 2.60
N ILE A 17 20.99 13.17 1.48
CA ILE A 17 19.59 13.11 1.06
C ILE A 17 18.81 12.14 1.94
N MET A 18 19.37 10.96 2.21
CA MET A 18 18.74 9.94 3.07
C MET A 18 18.57 10.45 4.50
N ASP A 19 19.56 11.17 5.03
CA ASP A 19 19.49 11.78 6.38
C ASP A 19 18.42 12.87 6.46
N GLU A 20 18.18 13.60 5.37
CA GLU A 20 17.14 14.62 5.30
C GLU A 20 15.74 14.00 5.21
N LEU A 21 15.57 12.96 4.39
CA LEU A 21 14.30 12.23 4.30
C LEU A 21 13.91 11.62 5.65
N THR A 22 14.90 11.06 6.38
CA THR A 22 14.70 10.50 7.73
C THR A 22 14.24 11.56 8.74
N ARG A 23 14.73 12.80 8.61
CA ARG A 23 14.39 13.91 9.51
C ARG A 23 13.16 14.70 9.07
N SER A 24 12.63 14.42 7.88
CA SER A 24 11.50 15.14 7.33
C SER A 24 10.23 14.82 8.11
N LEU A 25 9.58 15.87 8.63
CA LEU A 25 8.27 15.78 9.31
C LEU A 25 7.12 16.23 8.42
N ALA A 26 7.39 16.54 7.14
CA ALA A 26 6.36 17.00 6.22
C ALA A 26 5.30 15.89 6.05
N PRO A 27 4.01 16.15 6.34
CA PRO A 27 3.00 15.11 6.20
C PRO A 27 2.82 14.79 4.72
N GLY A 28 3.00 13.52 4.37
CA GLY A 28 2.56 12.98 3.08
C GLY A 28 1.56 11.83 3.27
N PRO A 29 1.00 11.32 2.16
CA PRO A 29 -0.02 10.27 2.22
C PRO A 29 0.46 9.08 3.06
N ARG A 30 -0.40 8.64 3.98
CA ARG A 30 -0.15 7.52 4.92
C ARG A 30 1.10 7.69 5.79
N GLY A 31 1.47 8.92 6.12
CA GLY A 31 2.54 9.24 7.09
C GLY A 31 3.95 9.23 6.50
N VAL A 32 4.10 9.11 5.17
CA VAL A 32 5.40 9.13 4.51
C VAL A 32 5.69 10.54 3.97
N PRO A 33 6.78 11.21 4.39
CA PRO A 33 7.06 12.57 3.95
C PRO A 33 7.32 12.66 2.45
N ARG A 34 6.63 13.56 1.73
CA ARG A 34 6.93 13.79 0.31
C ARG A 34 8.36 14.30 0.14
N VAL A 35 9.00 13.93 -0.98
CA VAL A 35 10.31 14.48 -1.35
C VAL A 35 10.19 15.98 -1.62
N GLY A 36 10.71 16.79 -0.70
CA GLY A 36 10.65 18.25 -0.75
C GLY A 36 11.47 18.85 -1.89
N LEU A 37 11.17 20.11 -2.22
CA LEU A 37 11.82 20.83 -3.31
C LEU A 37 13.35 20.87 -3.19
N ALA A 38 13.89 21.04 -1.97
CA ALA A 38 15.33 21.07 -1.73
C ALA A 38 16.04 19.75 -2.10
N VAL A 39 15.40 18.61 -1.83
CA VAL A 39 15.91 17.30 -2.27
C VAL A 39 15.81 17.20 -3.79
N ARG A 40 14.65 17.56 -4.38
CA ARG A 40 14.46 17.50 -5.85
C ARG A 40 15.49 18.31 -6.61
N THR A 41 15.80 19.53 -6.15
CA THR A 41 16.80 20.38 -6.79
C THR A 41 18.18 19.73 -6.79
N ARG A 42 18.59 19.09 -5.68
CA ARG A 42 19.88 18.36 -5.63
C ARG A 42 19.88 17.14 -6.55
N LEU A 43 18.75 16.46 -6.69
CA LEU A 43 18.62 15.30 -7.56
C LEU A 43 18.80 15.63 -9.05
N LEU A 44 18.69 16.90 -9.47
CA LEU A 44 19.02 17.33 -10.83
C LEU A 44 20.51 17.12 -11.17
N ASP A 45 21.37 17.19 -10.16
CA ASP A 45 22.82 16.99 -10.29
C ASP A 45 23.25 15.56 -9.93
N ALA A 46 22.32 14.61 -9.87
CA ALA A 46 22.62 13.23 -9.49
C ALA A 46 23.59 12.57 -10.48
N PRO A 47 24.70 11.97 -10.00
CA PRO A 47 25.62 11.26 -10.89
C PRO A 47 24.93 10.03 -11.50
N ALA A 48 25.35 9.65 -12.71
CA ALA A 48 24.78 8.52 -13.44
C ALA A 48 24.89 7.17 -12.70
N SER A 49 25.73 7.09 -11.66
CA SER A 49 25.88 5.94 -10.77
C SER A 49 24.74 5.77 -9.76
N VAL A 50 23.95 6.82 -9.47
CA VAL A 50 22.89 6.81 -8.43
C VAL A 50 21.78 5.83 -8.75
N VAL A 51 21.18 5.92 -9.94
CA VAL A 51 20.04 5.06 -10.31
C VAL A 51 20.44 3.57 -10.33
N PRO A 52 21.54 3.15 -10.99
CA PRO A 52 22.00 1.76 -10.92
C PRO A 52 22.30 1.28 -9.50
N TRP A 53 22.85 2.15 -8.65
CA TRP A 53 23.13 1.79 -7.26
C TRP A 53 21.84 1.53 -6.48
N LEU A 54 20.85 2.42 -6.59
CA LEU A 54 19.54 2.30 -5.94
C LEU A 54 18.78 1.06 -6.43
N VAL A 55 18.82 0.76 -7.73
CA VAL A 55 18.21 -0.46 -8.30
C VAL A 55 18.80 -1.71 -7.65
N ARG A 56 20.13 -1.85 -7.62
CA ARG A 56 20.79 -3.00 -6.98
C ARG A 56 20.48 -3.10 -5.48
N PHE A 57 20.40 -1.95 -4.81
CA PHE A 57 20.02 -1.90 -3.40
C PHE A 57 18.60 -2.44 -3.16
N LEU A 58 17.63 -2.07 -4.01
CA LEU A 58 16.25 -2.57 -3.92
C LEU A 58 16.12 -4.05 -4.30
N GLU A 59 16.86 -4.49 -5.32
CA GLU A 59 16.91 -5.91 -5.71
C GLU A 59 17.42 -6.79 -4.55
N ALA A 60 18.45 -6.32 -3.84
CA ALA A 60 19.01 -6.99 -2.67
C ALA A 60 18.15 -6.88 -1.41
N ALA A 61 17.11 -6.04 -1.40
CA ALA A 61 16.24 -5.88 -0.22
C ALA A 61 15.49 -7.19 0.08
N PRO A 62 15.47 -7.64 1.35
CA PRO A 62 14.77 -8.87 1.72
C PRO A 62 13.25 -8.68 1.64
N ALA A 63 12.53 -9.74 1.30
CA ALA A 63 11.06 -9.71 1.26
C ALA A 63 10.44 -9.61 2.66
N ARG A 64 10.97 -10.37 3.63
CA ARG A 64 10.42 -10.41 5.00
C ARG A 64 10.72 -9.12 5.76
N GLY A 65 9.68 -8.51 6.32
CA GLY A 65 9.78 -7.27 7.10
C GLY A 65 10.13 -6.05 6.25
N ILE A 66 10.00 -6.14 4.92
CA ILE A 66 10.23 -5.01 4.01
C ILE A 66 9.29 -3.86 4.33
N ALA A 67 8.08 -4.15 4.80
CA ALA A 67 7.04 -3.16 5.05
C ALA A 67 7.49 -2.03 6.00
N ARG A 68 8.43 -2.30 6.92
CA ARG A 68 8.93 -1.37 7.94
C ARG A 68 10.30 -0.75 7.61
N ARG A 69 10.88 -1.08 6.45
CA ARG A 69 12.24 -0.64 6.11
C ARG A 69 12.25 0.77 5.55
N GLU A 70 12.56 1.74 6.41
CA GLU A 70 12.68 3.17 6.03
C GLU A 70 13.72 3.41 4.95
N ASN A 71 14.86 2.71 5.00
CA ASN A 71 15.88 2.82 3.96
C ASN A 71 15.39 2.36 2.57
N VAL A 72 14.52 1.34 2.51
CA VAL A 72 13.86 0.93 1.27
C VAL A 72 12.86 1.98 0.82
N ALA A 73 12.08 2.54 1.74
CA ALA A 73 11.14 3.62 1.44
C ALA A 73 11.86 4.85 0.86
N HIS A 74 12.94 5.32 1.48
CA HIS A 74 13.71 6.45 0.97
C HIS A 74 14.33 6.18 -0.40
N ALA A 75 14.85 4.97 -0.64
CA ALA A 75 15.37 4.59 -1.95
C ALA A 75 14.28 4.63 -3.04
N VAL A 76 13.08 4.12 -2.75
CA VAL A 76 11.91 4.20 -3.64
C VAL A 76 11.52 5.66 -3.92
N GLN A 77 11.49 6.51 -2.88
CA GLN A 77 11.16 7.93 -3.02
C GLN A 77 12.15 8.69 -3.90
N VAL A 78 13.45 8.43 -3.72
CA VAL A 78 14.49 9.05 -4.55
C VAL A 78 14.34 8.62 -6.01
N LEU A 79 14.08 7.34 -6.28
CA LEU A 79 13.85 6.85 -7.65
C LEU A 79 12.62 7.47 -8.30
N GLY A 80 11.53 7.63 -7.55
CA GLY A 80 10.32 8.33 -8.00
C GLY A 80 10.61 9.80 -8.32
N ALA A 81 11.26 10.52 -7.40
CA ALA A 81 11.61 11.93 -7.58
C ALA A 81 12.59 12.18 -8.73
N LEU A 82 13.45 11.21 -9.05
CA LEU A 82 14.33 11.24 -10.23
C LEU A 82 13.59 10.95 -11.55
N GLY A 83 12.35 10.44 -11.51
CA GLY A 83 11.66 9.95 -12.70
C GLY A 83 12.39 8.79 -13.38
N ALA A 84 13.10 7.96 -12.60
CA ALA A 84 14.02 6.93 -13.10
C ALA A 84 13.30 5.74 -13.73
N ARG A 85 12.84 5.86 -14.98
CA ARG A 85 12.05 4.82 -15.68
C ARG A 85 12.74 3.46 -15.76
N SER A 86 14.07 3.43 -15.82
CA SER A 86 14.85 2.18 -15.80
C SER A 86 14.72 1.40 -14.50
N ALA A 87 14.22 2.02 -13.42
CA ALA A 87 14.02 1.38 -12.13
C ALA A 87 12.62 0.77 -11.94
N LEU A 88 11.69 0.94 -12.90
CA LEU A 88 10.30 0.49 -12.75
C LEU A 88 10.18 -0.99 -12.42
N THR A 89 10.98 -1.85 -13.06
CA THR A 89 10.99 -3.29 -12.74
C THR A 89 11.35 -3.56 -11.28
N ALA A 90 12.41 -2.91 -10.77
CA ALA A 90 12.82 -3.08 -9.38
C ALA A 90 11.77 -2.54 -8.40
N LEU A 91 11.08 -1.45 -8.75
CA LEU A 91 9.98 -0.92 -7.95
C LEU A 91 8.78 -1.88 -7.91
N PHE A 92 8.44 -2.53 -9.03
CA PHE A 92 7.41 -3.57 -9.06
C PHE A 92 7.80 -4.78 -8.21
N ASP A 93 9.07 -5.19 -8.24
CA ASP A 93 9.56 -6.29 -7.40
C ASP A 93 9.50 -5.95 -5.90
N VAL A 94 9.78 -4.70 -5.52
CA VAL A 94 9.55 -4.22 -4.14
C VAL A 94 8.07 -4.26 -3.79
N ALA A 95 7.19 -3.89 -4.71
CA ALA A 95 5.75 -3.94 -4.50
C ALA A 95 5.25 -5.39 -4.31
N VAL A 96 5.80 -6.36 -5.04
CA VAL A 96 5.52 -7.80 -4.84
C VAL A 96 6.03 -8.29 -3.50
N LYS A 97 7.29 -8.00 -3.16
CA LYS A 97 7.86 -8.34 -1.85
C LYS A 97 7.00 -7.78 -0.70
N LEU A 98 6.49 -6.56 -0.85
CA LEU A 98 5.60 -5.93 0.10
C LEU A 98 4.23 -6.62 0.16
N ALA A 99 3.69 -7.06 -0.98
CA ALA A 99 2.44 -7.80 -1.03
C ALA A 99 2.55 -9.16 -0.31
N GLU A 100 3.72 -9.80 -0.37
CA GLU A 100 4.00 -11.08 0.30
C GLU A 100 4.38 -10.94 1.78
N ASP A 101 4.69 -9.72 2.24
CA ASP A 101 5.09 -9.50 3.61
C ASP A 101 3.88 -9.64 4.56
N PRO A 102 3.88 -10.62 5.50
CA PRO A 102 2.80 -10.78 6.47
C PRO A 102 2.69 -9.57 7.41
N GLU A 103 3.76 -8.77 7.54
CA GLU A 103 3.75 -7.54 8.34
C GLU A 103 3.24 -6.32 7.57
N ALA A 104 3.07 -6.42 6.25
CA ALA A 104 2.43 -5.38 5.46
C ALA A 104 0.93 -5.34 5.74
N ASN A 105 0.53 -4.77 6.87
CA ASN A 105 -0.86 -4.42 7.11
C ASN A 105 -1.09 -2.97 6.61
N PRO A 106 -1.92 -2.75 5.59
CA PRO A 106 -2.28 -1.40 5.12
C PRO A 106 -2.78 -0.48 6.24
N GLU A 107 -3.43 -1.03 7.26
CA GLU A 107 -3.99 -0.29 8.41
C GLU A 107 -2.93 0.17 9.41
N ARG A 108 -1.75 -0.47 9.45
CA ARG A 108 -0.69 -0.10 10.40
C ARG A 108 0.26 0.98 9.88
N GLY A 109 0.05 1.42 8.64
CA GLY A 109 0.97 2.29 7.93
C GLY A 109 2.24 1.53 7.52
N SER A 110 2.59 1.56 6.25
CA SER A 110 3.86 1.05 5.75
C SER A 110 4.62 2.18 5.06
N PRO A 111 5.83 2.54 5.51
CA PRO A 111 6.64 3.53 4.84
C PRO A 111 6.93 3.16 3.38
N VAL A 112 7.19 1.88 3.11
CA VAL A 112 7.45 1.39 1.74
C VAL A 112 6.20 1.48 0.87
N PHE A 113 5.01 1.15 1.41
CA PHE A 113 3.76 1.31 0.66
C PHE A 113 3.52 2.78 0.27
N GLY A 114 3.67 3.69 1.24
CA GLY A 114 3.48 5.12 0.97
C GLY A 114 4.52 5.67 -0.02
N ALA A 115 5.77 5.24 0.10
CA ALA A 115 6.83 5.59 -0.85
C ALA A 115 6.54 5.09 -2.27
N LEU A 116 6.08 3.84 -2.43
CA LEU A 116 5.68 3.29 -3.73
C LEU A 116 4.52 4.06 -4.34
N GLY A 117 3.50 4.39 -3.54
CA GLY A 117 2.37 5.20 -3.99
C GLY A 117 2.82 6.57 -4.52
N GLN A 118 3.68 7.26 -3.77
CA GLN A 118 4.28 8.54 -4.22
C GLN A 118 5.12 8.36 -5.48
N ALA A 119 5.97 7.34 -5.55
CA ALA A 119 6.79 7.10 -6.73
C ALA A 119 5.92 6.86 -7.97
N PHE A 120 4.84 6.09 -7.84
CA PHE A 120 3.93 5.80 -8.96
C PHE A 120 3.15 7.04 -9.40
N GLU A 121 2.77 7.92 -8.47
CA GLU A 121 2.23 9.25 -8.77
C GLU A 121 3.23 10.06 -9.63
N GLU A 122 4.52 10.08 -9.28
CA GLU A 122 5.56 10.79 -10.07
C GLU A 122 5.77 10.18 -11.47
N PHE A 123 5.64 8.85 -11.60
CA PHE A 123 5.80 8.19 -12.90
C PHE A 123 4.58 8.36 -13.82
N GLY A 124 3.38 8.54 -13.26
CA GLY A 124 2.13 8.71 -14.00
C GLY A 124 1.94 7.64 -15.08
N GLU A 125 1.65 8.05 -16.31
CA GLU A 125 1.37 7.13 -17.44
C GLU A 125 2.50 6.13 -17.73
N ALA A 126 3.74 6.46 -17.35
CA ALA A 126 4.89 5.60 -17.61
C ALA A 126 4.79 4.24 -16.89
N ILE A 127 3.99 4.13 -15.83
CA ILE A 127 3.81 2.85 -15.14
C ILE A 127 2.84 1.92 -15.86
N VAL A 128 1.88 2.44 -16.64
CA VAL A 128 0.72 1.65 -17.08
C VAL A 128 1.12 0.54 -18.04
N ALA A 129 1.90 0.88 -19.05
CA ALA A 129 2.36 -0.07 -20.06
C ALA A 129 3.16 -1.25 -19.48
N PRO A 130 4.12 -1.06 -18.55
CA PRO A 130 4.85 -2.18 -17.96
C PRO A 130 4.09 -2.86 -16.80
N LEU A 131 3.17 -2.16 -16.11
CA LEU A 131 2.42 -2.72 -14.99
C LEU A 131 1.40 -3.78 -15.41
N VAL A 132 0.62 -3.54 -16.46
CA VAL A 132 -0.40 -4.50 -16.94
C VAL A 132 0.18 -5.90 -17.20
N PRO A 133 1.24 -6.08 -18.01
CA PRO A 133 1.84 -7.40 -18.22
C PRO A 133 2.53 -7.94 -16.96
N TYR A 134 2.95 -7.08 -16.03
CA TYR A 134 3.52 -7.50 -14.75
C TYR A 134 2.46 -8.11 -13.83
N LEU A 135 1.29 -7.49 -13.71
CA LEU A 135 0.16 -8.01 -12.93
C LEU A 135 -0.35 -9.35 -13.47
N ALA A 136 -0.43 -9.49 -14.80
CA ALA A 136 -0.82 -10.74 -15.44
C ALA A 136 0.09 -11.93 -15.08
N ARG A 137 1.37 -11.68 -14.79
CA ARG A 137 2.33 -12.72 -14.36
C ARG A 137 2.29 -13.01 -12.86
N ASN A 138 1.62 -12.18 -12.06
CA ASN A 138 1.65 -12.25 -10.60
C ASN A 138 0.24 -12.25 -9.97
N PRO A 139 -0.64 -13.22 -10.31
CA PRO A 139 -2.05 -13.21 -9.94
C PRO A 139 -2.31 -13.24 -8.42
N GLY A 140 -1.42 -13.86 -7.63
CA GLY A 140 -1.59 -14.00 -6.18
C GLY A 140 -1.45 -12.71 -5.38
N ASN A 141 -0.78 -11.70 -5.93
CA ASN A 141 -0.46 -10.43 -5.25
C ASN A 141 -1.24 -9.23 -5.82
N VAL A 142 -2.19 -9.49 -6.74
CA VAL A 142 -2.85 -8.48 -7.56
C VAL A 142 -3.49 -7.39 -6.70
N GLY A 143 -4.32 -7.73 -5.70
CA GLY A 143 -5.08 -6.76 -4.89
C GLY A 143 -4.24 -5.59 -4.36
N ARG A 144 -3.18 -5.87 -3.58
CA ARG A 144 -2.31 -4.81 -3.02
C ARG A 144 -1.60 -3.99 -4.10
N LEU A 145 -1.25 -4.60 -5.23
CA LEU A 145 -0.64 -3.91 -6.37
C LEU A 145 -1.64 -3.02 -7.11
N LEU A 146 -2.94 -3.35 -7.12
CA LEU A 146 -3.97 -2.51 -7.74
C LEU A 146 -4.07 -1.14 -7.05
N VAL A 147 -4.04 -1.13 -5.72
CA VAL A 147 -4.12 0.12 -4.95
C VAL A 147 -2.91 1.01 -5.23
N LEU A 148 -1.72 0.42 -5.39
CA LEU A 148 -0.53 1.16 -5.80
C LEU A 148 -0.68 1.73 -7.21
N ALA A 149 -1.20 0.93 -8.15
CA ALA A 149 -1.50 1.38 -9.50
C ALA A 149 -2.50 2.53 -9.56
N GLY A 150 -3.55 2.49 -8.74
CA GLY A 150 -4.52 3.57 -8.62
C GLY A 150 -3.89 4.90 -8.18
N ASN A 151 -2.82 4.87 -7.36
CA ASN A 151 -2.12 6.10 -6.94
C ASN A 151 -1.39 6.82 -8.09
N ALA A 152 -1.21 6.18 -9.25
CA ALA A 152 -0.65 6.87 -10.40
C ALA A 152 -1.56 7.97 -10.94
N GLY A 153 -2.86 7.94 -10.59
CA GLY A 153 -3.83 8.96 -11.01
C GLY A 153 -4.03 9.02 -12.52
N VAL A 154 -3.77 7.92 -13.23
CA VAL A 154 -3.85 7.85 -14.69
C VAL A 154 -5.20 7.26 -15.11
N ALA A 155 -6.00 8.06 -15.82
CA ALA A 155 -7.20 7.57 -16.47
C ALA A 155 -6.83 6.72 -17.71
N ASP A 156 -6.80 5.40 -17.56
CA ASP A 156 -6.50 4.46 -18.64
C ASP A 156 -7.52 3.29 -18.65
N ASP A 157 -8.10 3.01 -19.81
CA ASP A 157 -9.11 1.97 -19.99
C ASP A 157 -8.60 0.57 -19.58
N ARG A 158 -7.30 0.30 -19.75
CA ARG A 158 -6.70 -0.99 -19.36
C ARG A 158 -6.66 -1.14 -17.84
N LEU A 159 -6.41 -0.05 -17.11
CA LEU A 159 -6.48 -0.06 -15.65
C LEU A 159 -7.92 -0.24 -15.17
N LEU A 160 -8.88 0.45 -15.80
CA LEU A 160 -10.30 0.27 -15.49
C LEU A 160 -10.72 -1.19 -15.65
N MET A 161 -10.44 -1.80 -16.82
CA MET A 161 -10.78 -3.20 -17.07
C MET A 161 -10.14 -4.14 -16.04
N LEU A 162 -8.85 -3.95 -15.75
CA LEU A 162 -8.12 -4.78 -14.82
C LEU A 162 -8.67 -4.67 -13.38
N PHE A 163 -9.01 -3.46 -12.94
CA PHE A 163 -9.60 -3.25 -11.61
C PHE A 163 -11.02 -3.81 -11.53
N VAL A 164 -11.82 -3.72 -12.60
CA VAL A 164 -13.15 -4.31 -12.67
C VAL A 164 -13.08 -5.84 -12.59
N GLU A 165 -12.20 -6.48 -13.37
CA GLU A 165 -12.02 -7.94 -13.31
C GLU A 165 -11.57 -8.41 -11.93
N ALA A 166 -10.75 -7.60 -11.24
CA ALA A 166 -10.27 -7.94 -9.91
C ALA A 166 -11.32 -7.84 -8.79
N LEU A 167 -12.50 -7.24 -9.03
CA LEU A 167 -13.57 -7.15 -8.04
C LEU A 167 -14.02 -8.52 -7.53
N ASP A 168 -13.92 -9.55 -8.36
CA ASP A 168 -14.35 -10.90 -8.00
C ASP A 168 -13.42 -11.59 -7.01
N GLY A 169 -12.11 -11.42 -7.17
CA GLY A 169 -11.09 -12.00 -6.29
C GLY A 169 -10.70 -11.11 -5.11
N PHE A 170 -10.68 -9.79 -5.31
CA PHE A 170 -10.13 -8.81 -4.38
C PHE A 170 -11.04 -7.57 -4.23
N PRO A 171 -12.30 -7.73 -3.79
CA PRO A 171 -13.29 -6.66 -3.83
C PRO A 171 -12.88 -5.39 -3.08
N CYS A 172 -12.21 -5.50 -1.93
CA CYS A 172 -11.77 -4.34 -1.15
C CYS A 172 -10.69 -3.53 -1.88
N ASP A 173 -9.66 -4.22 -2.36
CA ASP A 173 -8.51 -3.59 -2.99
C ASP A 173 -8.89 -3.03 -4.37
N ALA A 174 -9.68 -3.78 -5.14
CA ALA A 174 -10.20 -3.36 -6.42
C ALA A 174 -11.13 -2.15 -6.30
N ALA A 175 -12.04 -2.11 -5.32
CA ALA A 175 -12.87 -0.93 -5.06
C ALA A 175 -12.03 0.29 -4.69
N SER A 176 -10.99 0.12 -3.88
CA SER A 176 -10.05 1.20 -3.54
C SER A 176 -9.29 1.69 -4.76
N ALA A 177 -8.85 0.79 -5.65
CA ALA A 177 -8.17 1.15 -6.90
C ALA A 177 -9.09 1.89 -7.88
N LEU A 178 -10.35 1.45 -8.03
CA LEU A 178 -11.37 2.12 -8.84
C LEU A 178 -11.72 3.52 -8.29
N LEU A 179 -11.79 3.66 -6.97
CA LEU A 179 -11.97 4.95 -6.31
C LEU A 179 -10.80 5.90 -6.63
N LEU A 180 -9.57 5.43 -6.52
CA LEU A 180 -8.37 6.21 -6.83
C LEU A 180 -8.28 6.58 -8.32
N LEU A 181 -8.76 5.71 -9.21
CA LEU A 181 -8.86 5.99 -10.64
C LEU A 181 -9.84 7.15 -10.92
N GLY A 182 -10.88 7.31 -10.11
CA GLY A 182 -11.84 8.41 -10.22
C GLY A 182 -12.79 8.30 -11.42
N ASP A 183 -12.84 7.15 -12.10
CA ASP A 183 -13.65 6.97 -13.30
C ASP A 183 -15.07 6.49 -12.96
N THR A 184 -16.05 7.34 -13.24
CA THR A 184 -17.48 7.07 -13.00
C THR A 184 -18.02 5.83 -13.74
N ARG A 185 -17.36 5.38 -14.82
CA ARG A 185 -17.71 4.11 -15.50
C ARG A 185 -17.60 2.90 -14.57
N ALA A 186 -16.83 2.99 -13.48
CA ALA A 186 -16.70 1.95 -12.47
C ALA A 186 -17.97 1.71 -11.64
N ILE A 187 -18.92 2.67 -11.59
CA ILE A 187 -20.12 2.58 -10.75
C ILE A 187 -20.96 1.33 -11.09
N THR A 188 -21.15 1.04 -12.38
CA THR A 188 -21.96 -0.11 -12.80
C THR A 188 -21.33 -1.45 -12.38
N PRO A 189 -20.04 -1.72 -12.69
CA PRO A 189 -19.34 -2.88 -12.15
C PRO A 189 -19.35 -2.99 -10.63
N LEU A 190 -19.16 -1.88 -9.91
CA LEU A 190 -19.18 -1.86 -8.44
C LEU A 190 -20.55 -2.27 -7.90
N ARG A 191 -21.65 -1.76 -8.47
CA ARG A 191 -23.02 -2.15 -8.10
C ARG A 191 -23.29 -3.62 -8.38
N LEU A 192 -22.89 -4.12 -9.55
CA LEU A 192 -23.01 -5.54 -9.88
C LEU A 192 -22.26 -6.41 -8.87
N ARG A 193 -21.05 -5.97 -8.47
CA ARG A 193 -20.29 -6.68 -7.44
C ARG A 193 -20.97 -6.63 -6.08
N LEU A 194 -21.45 -5.46 -5.65
CA LEU A 194 -22.16 -5.30 -4.37
C LEU A 194 -23.37 -6.24 -4.30
N ALA A 195 -24.14 -6.31 -5.38
CA ALA A 195 -25.28 -7.22 -5.50
C ALA A 195 -24.86 -8.71 -5.42
N ALA A 196 -23.73 -9.07 -6.03
CA ALA A 196 -23.18 -10.42 -6.06
C ALA A 196 -22.52 -10.87 -4.75
N LEU A 197 -22.07 -9.94 -3.90
CA LEU A 197 -21.53 -10.28 -2.59
C LEU A 197 -22.59 -11.05 -1.75
N PRO A 198 -22.18 -11.93 -0.83
CA PRO A 198 -23.12 -12.60 0.06
C PRO A 198 -23.95 -11.59 0.86
N GLY A 199 -25.26 -11.82 1.00
CA GLY A 199 -26.14 -10.91 1.76
C GLY A 199 -25.94 -10.97 3.28
N LYS A 200 -25.22 -11.97 3.78
CA LYS A 200 -24.82 -12.13 5.18
C LYS A 200 -23.43 -12.76 5.23
N GLY A 201 -22.62 -12.33 6.18
CA GLY A 201 -21.31 -12.89 6.50
C GLY A 201 -20.94 -12.47 7.92
N ILE A 202 -20.15 -13.29 8.62
CA ILE A 202 -19.75 -13.05 10.01
C ILE A 202 -18.26 -12.76 10.14
N ASP A 203 -17.54 -12.67 9.03
CA ASP A 203 -16.12 -12.36 9.04
C ASP A 203 -15.83 -10.92 8.61
N ASP A 204 -14.65 -10.48 9.00
CA ASP A 204 -14.15 -9.13 8.81
C ASP A 204 -13.85 -8.83 7.34
N GLY A 205 -13.47 -9.83 6.54
CA GLY A 205 -13.20 -9.68 5.12
C GLY A 205 -14.47 -9.35 4.34
N TRP A 206 -15.56 -10.06 4.63
CA TRP A 206 -16.89 -9.78 4.09
C TRP A 206 -17.36 -8.37 4.43
N CYS A 207 -17.23 -7.95 5.70
CA CYS A 207 -17.61 -6.60 6.14
C CYS A 207 -16.84 -5.55 5.34
N ARG A 208 -15.50 -5.70 5.26
CA ARG A 208 -14.64 -4.77 4.54
C ARG A 208 -14.96 -4.69 3.05
N ALA A 209 -15.33 -5.81 2.42
CA ALA A 209 -15.69 -5.84 1.00
C ALA A 209 -16.93 -4.99 0.73
N ILE A 210 -18.00 -5.17 1.53
CA ILE A 210 -19.23 -4.37 1.39
C ILE A 210 -18.93 -2.90 1.62
N LEU A 211 -18.24 -2.56 2.71
CA LEU A 211 -17.95 -1.17 3.06
C LEU A 211 -17.07 -0.48 2.00
N SER A 212 -16.05 -1.17 1.48
CA SER A 212 -15.14 -0.59 0.48
C SER A 212 -15.83 -0.37 -0.86
N VAL A 213 -16.61 -1.35 -1.33
CA VAL A 213 -17.36 -1.24 -2.60
C VAL A 213 -18.41 -0.13 -2.51
N THR A 214 -19.14 -0.08 -1.39
CA THR A 214 -20.15 0.95 -1.14
C THR A 214 -19.52 2.34 -1.12
N HIS A 215 -18.44 2.51 -0.36
CA HIS A 215 -17.73 3.79 -0.30
C HIS A 215 -17.26 4.26 -1.67
N ALA A 216 -16.74 3.34 -2.50
CA ALA A 216 -16.33 3.67 -3.86
C ALA A 216 -17.52 4.12 -4.74
N ILE A 217 -18.68 3.47 -4.63
CA ILE A 217 -19.90 3.87 -5.36
C ILE A 217 -20.30 5.29 -4.98
N GLU A 218 -20.41 5.57 -3.68
CA GLU A 218 -20.88 6.87 -3.16
C GLU A 218 -19.92 8.01 -3.55
N VAL A 219 -18.61 7.82 -3.38
CA VAL A 219 -17.62 8.88 -3.70
C VAL A 219 -17.53 9.14 -5.20
N LEU A 220 -17.75 8.13 -6.04
CA LEU A 220 -17.84 8.30 -7.49
C LEU A 220 -19.19 8.93 -7.93
N GLY A 221 -20.10 9.23 -7.01
CA GLY A 221 -21.38 9.88 -7.28
C GLY A 221 -22.53 8.91 -7.62
N GLY A 222 -22.37 7.63 -7.30
CA GLY A 222 -23.44 6.64 -7.41
C GLY A 222 -24.34 6.60 -6.18
N GLU A 223 -25.62 6.30 -6.40
CA GLU A 223 -26.59 6.09 -5.32
C GLU A 223 -26.74 4.60 -4.96
N LEU A 224 -27.10 4.32 -3.71
CA LEU A 224 -27.47 2.99 -3.26
C LEU A 224 -28.97 2.83 -3.32
N ASP A 225 -29.44 1.60 -3.57
CA ASP A 225 -30.85 1.28 -3.39
C ASP A 225 -31.12 0.84 -1.94
N ALA A 226 -32.41 0.79 -1.56
CA ALA A 226 -32.81 0.42 -0.21
C ALA A 226 -32.36 -1.00 0.21
N ARG A 227 -32.10 -1.89 -0.76
CA ARG A 227 -31.59 -3.23 -0.46
C ARG A 227 -30.10 -3.16 -0.12
N ASP A 228 -29.33 -2.40 -0.87
CA ASP A 228 -27.90 -2.19 -0.64
C ASP A 228 -27.65 -1.42 0.66
N GLU A 229 -28.45 -0.40 0.97
CA GLU A 229 -28.40 0.31 2.25
C GLU A 229 -28.53 -0.63 3.46
N ARG A 230 -29.52 -1.54 3.44
CA ARG A 230 -29.70 -2.55 4.50
C ARG A 230 -28.51 -3.50 4.64
N ARG A 231 -27.86 -3.82 3.52
CA ARG A 231 -26.66 -4.68 3.53
C ARG A 231 -25.49 -3.96 4.17
N VAL A 232 -25.32 -2.68 3.89
CA VAL A 232 -24.28 -1.83 4.48
C VAL A 232 -24.50 -1.70 5.99
N GLU A 233 -25.74 -1.46 6.43
CA GLU A 233 -26.09 -1.41 7.85
C GLU A 233 -25.72 -2.72 8.56
N THR A 234 -26.10 -3.87 7.99
CA THR A 234 -25.75 -5.18 8.52
C THR A 234 -24.22 -5.37 8.60
N ALA A 235 -23.48 -4.95 7.58
CA ALA A 235 -22.02 -5.04 7.55
C ALA A 235 -21.37 -4.14 8.62
N LEU A 236 -21.88 -2.93 8.83
CA LEU A 236 -21.42 -2.02 9.88
C LEU A 236 -21.64 -2.59 11.28
N GLU A 237 -22.84 -3.11 11.55
CA GLU A 237 -23.16 -3.74 12.84
C GLU A 237 -22.24 -4.94 13.11
N THR A 238 -22.08 -5.81 12.11
CA THR A 238 -21.21 -6.98 12.19
C THR A 238 -19.76 -6.57 12.44
N HIS A 239 -19.25 -5.59 11.69
CA HIS A 239 -17.90 -5.09 11.85
C HIS A 239 -17.66 -4.52 13.25
N ARG A 240 -18.59 -3.71 13.76
CA ARG A 240 -18.53 -3.17 15.14
C ARG A 240 -18.52 -4.28 16.18
N ALA A 241 -19.37 -5.30 16.02
CA ALA A 241 -19.41 -6.45 16.92
C ALA A 241 -18.08 -7.23 16.92
N LEU A 242 -17.49 -7.46 15.74
CA LEU A 242 -16.19 -8.13 15.60
C LEU A 242 -15.06 -7.33 16.26
N TYR A 243 -15.02 -6.01 16.07
CA TYR A 243 -14.04 -5.15 16.73
C TYR A 243 -14.21 -5.13 18.25
N ALA A 244 -15.45 -5.03 18.75
CA ALA A 244 -15.74 -5.09 20.17
C ALA A 244 -15.30 -6.43 20.78
N ALA A 245 -15.58 -7.54 20.10
CA ALA A 245 -15.15 -8.87 20.53
C ALA A 245 -13.61 -9.00 20.56
N ARG A 246 -12.90 -8.50 19.54
CA ARG A 246 -11.43 -8.47 19.52
C ARG A 246 -10.84 -7.63 20.65
N ALA A 247 -11.41 -6.45 20.92
CA ALA A 247 -10.98 -5.59 22.01
C ALA A 247 -11.22 -6.25 23.38
N ALA A 248 -12.38 -6.88 23.58
CA ALA A 248 -12.67 -7.64 24.80
C ALA A 248 -11.71 -8.81 25.00
N ALA A 249 -11.39 -9.55 23.94
CA ALA A 249 -10.43 -10.66 23.98
C ALA A 249 -9.00 -10.18 24.31
N ALA A 250 -8.56 -9.06 23.72
CA ALA A 250 -7.27 -8.44 24.05
C ALA A 250 -7.21 -8.03 25.53
N ASN A 251 -8.24 -7.34 26.03
CA ASN A 251 -8.34 -6.95 27.43
C ASN A 251 -8.36 -8.16 28.38
N ALA A 252 -9.04 -9.25 28.02
CA ALA A 252 -9.06 -10.48 28.81
C ALA A 252 -7.68 -11.15 28.85
N ARG A 253 -6.96 -11.17 27.72
CA ARG A 253 -5.59 -11.68 27.62
C ARG A 253 -4.63 -10.87 28.48
N ASP A 254 -4.72 -9.54 28.44
CA ASP A 254 -3.86 -8.66 29.24
C ASP A 254 -4.09 -8.89 30.73
N ARG A 255 -5.35 -8.98 31.19
CA ARG A 255 -5.68 -9.31 32.59
C ARG A 255 -5.15 -10.69 33.02
N ALA A 256 -5.18 -11.68 32.13
CA ALA A 256 -4.64 -13.01 32.43
C ALA A 256 -3.11 -12.98 32.60
N ILE A 257 -2.40 -12.23 31.73
CA ILE A 257 -0.95 -12.03 31.83
C ILE A 257 -0.59 -11.30 33.13
N THR A 258 -1.34 -10.26 33.52
CA THR A 258 -1.10 -9.53 34.77
C THR A 258 -1.25 -10.43 36.00
N ARG A 259 -2.31 -11.27 36.05
CA ARG A 259 -2.53 -12.21 37.17
C ARG A 259 -1.45 -13.30 37.29
N CYS A 260 -0.96 -13.84 36.17
CA CYS A 260 0.13 -14.81 36.18
C CYS A 260 1.47 -14.19 36.62
N GLY A 261 1.73 -12.93 36.27
CA GLY A 261 2.92 -12.20 36.73
C GLY A 261 2.90 -11.87 38.23
N GLU A 262 1.72 -11.62 38.80
CA GLU A 262 1.54 -11.40 40.24
C GLU A 262 1.66 -12.71 41.06
N SER A 263 1.20 -13.85 40.53
CA SER A 263 1.32 -15.12 41.24
C SER A 263 2.77 -15.63 41.33
N GLN A 264 3.61 -15.35 40.31
CA GLN A 264 5.04 -15.70 40.34
C GLN A 264 5.84 -14.83 41.32
N ARG A 265 5.52 -13.53 41.45
CA ARG A 265 6.16 -12.66 42.46
C ARG A 265 5.71 -12.96 43.89
N GLY A 266 4.53 -13.53 44.06
CA GLY A 266 4.02 -13.98 45.36
C GLY A 266 4.64 -15.28 45.87
N SER A 267 5.12 -16.16 44.97
CA SER A 267 5.77 -17.43 45.35
C SER A 267 7.27 -17.32 45.60
N GLU A 268 7.95 -16.29 45.08
CA GLU A 268 9.39 -16.04 45.34
C GLU A 268 9.65 -15.27 46.65
N ARG A 269 8.58 -14.84 47.36
CA ARG A 269 8.68 -14.11 48.63
C ARG A 269 8.26 -14.94 49.86
N ARG A 270 8.24 -16.27 49.74
CA ARG A 270 8.02 -17.18 50.88
C ARG A 270 9.21 -18.11 51.08
#